data_AF-A0ABD3VVY1-F1
#
_entry.id   AF-A0ABD3VVY1-F1
#
_cell.length_a   1.000
_cell.length_b   1.000
_cell.length_c   1.000
_cell.angle_alpha   90.00
_cell.angle_beta   90.00
_cell.angle_gamma   90.00
#
_symmetry.space_group_name_H-M   'P 1'
#
loop_
_entity.id
_entity.type
_entity.pdbx_description
1 polymer ?
#
loop_
_entity_poly.entity_id
_entity_poly.type
_entity_poly.pdbx_seq_one_letter_code
_entity_poly.pdbx_strand_id
1 'polypeptide(L)'
;MGEHIYYALKNIKWECCTCGLPNFSSSLFNNTVFETSNTFSYLSQSTGASEADISFNHPNATSSPTKVEHKRNDLPLRILVINCQSIKTPGKNAELANVIESTQADIVIGTESWLKPAIKSLEVFPSNFKCYRKDRESREGGGVFLIISDKYESEEPEQLKVDQECKLMWAKIKVQGSKDLYIGSLYRPPDETNPQYLEILESYLAKIPTNKGAHLWLGGDFNLPGIDWIDESIKPDATHKTTCGQLLEISKNASLDQLVTEPTRITETHSSILDLLFTNNDTLVKLNTDNPRHLRP
;
A
#
# COMPACT_ATOMS: atom_id res chain seq x y z
N MET A 1 10.18 27.21 34.63
CA MET A 1 9.08 27.98 34.02
C MET A 1 9.30 27.90 32.52
N GLY A 2 8.64 27.10 31.70
CA GLY A 2 7.55 26.14 31.84
C GLY A 2 7.30 25.56 30.44
N GLU A 3 7.08 24.24 30.39
CA GLU A 3 6.19 23.49 29.48
C GLU A 3 6.18 23.80 27.98
N HIS A 4 6.60 22.82 27.16
CA HIS A 4 5.85 22.26 26.01
C HIS A 4 6.67 21.17 25.24
N ILE A 5 7.38 20.28 25.95
CA ILE A 5 7.98 19.07 25.34
C ILE A 5 7.29 17.84 25.95
N TYR A 6 5.99 17.66 25.73
CA TYR A 6 5.31 16.38 25.95
C TYR A 6 3.91 16.41 25.32
N TYR A 7 3.76 15.90 24.09
CA TYR A 7 2.47 15.34 23.61
C TYR A 7 2.61 14.28 22.50
N ALA A 8 3.72 13.54 22.43
CA ALA A 8 3.90 12.49 21.41
C ALA A 8 4.22 11.08 21.95
N LEU A 9 4.24 10.83 23.27
CA LEU A 9 4.64 9.51 23.80
C LEU A 9 3.74 8.99 24.93
N LYS A 10 2.45 9.29 24.92
CA LYS A 10 1.47 8.50 25.69
C LYS A 10 0.97 7.38 24.79
N ASN A 11 1.60 6.20 24.91
CA ASN A 11 1.16 4.84 24.47
C ASN A 11 2.27 3.99 23.83
N ILE A 12 3.54 4.20 24.18
CA ILE A 12 4.59 3.22 23.83
C ILE A 12 4.66 2.17 24.95
N LYS A 13 4.19 0.95 24.64
CA LYS A 13 4.53 -0.26 25.40
C LYS A 13 5.91 -0.72 24.96
N TRP A 14 6.82 -0.88 25.93
CA TRP A 14 8.12 -1.51 25.70
C TRP A 14 8.11 -2.87 26.42
N GLU A 15 8.55 -3.92 25.72
CA GLU A 15 8.72 -5.28 26.26
C GLU A 15 10.21 -5.60 26.41
N CYS A 16 10.56 -6.26 27.52
CA CYS A 16 11.93 -6.68 27.79
C CYS A 16 12.32 -7.87 26.93
N CYS A 17 13.38 -7.73 26.14
CA CYS A 17 13.90 -8.75 25.21
C CYS A 17 14.53 -9.99 25.86
N THR A 18 14.47 -10.14 27.19
CA THR A 18 14.97 -11.34 27.89
C THR A 18 13.86 -12.18 28.51
N CYS A 19 12.70 -11.61 28.85
CA CYS A 19 11.63 -12.36 29.53
C CYS A 19 10.20 -12.12 28.99
N GLY A 20 9.99 -11.20 28.04
CA GLY A 20 8.71 -11.06 27.33
C GLY A 20 7.50 -10.63 28.18
N LEU A 21 7.72 -9.99 29.34
CA LEU A 21 6.65 -9.43 30.15
C LEU A 21 6.61 -7.89 30.05
N PRO A 22 5.42 -7.28 29.87
CA PRO A 22 5.27 -5.83 29.94
C PRO A 22 5.31 -5.35 31.39
N ASN A 23 5.87 -4.16 31.60
CA ASN A 23 5.94 -3.53 32.93
C ASN A 23 4.54 -3.05 33.34
N PHE A 24 3.82 -3.84 34.15
CA PHE A 24 2.54 -3.39 34.72
C PHE A 24 2.78 -2.62 36.02
N SER A 25 2.30 -1.37 36.07
CA SER A 25 1.86 -0.78 37.33
C SER A 25 0.64 -1.56 37.81
N SER A 26 0.69 -2.13 39.02
CA SER A 26 -0.37 -2.95 39.62
C SER A 26 -1.63 -2.17 40.03
N SER A 27 -1.96 -1.07 39.35
CA SER A 27 -3.06 -0.16 39.69
C SER A 27 -4.23 -0.17 38.70
N LEU A 28 -4.17 -0.94 37.60
CA LEU A 28 -5.20 -0.94 36.55
C LEU A 28 -6.40 -1.89 36.81
N PHE A 29 -6.39 -2.66 37.90
CA PHE A 29 -7.51 -3.56 38.24
C PHE A 29 -8.48 -3.01 39.29
N ASN A 30 -8.31 -1.77 39.76
CA ASN A 30 -9.28 -1.13 40.63
C ASN A 30 -9.95 0.03 39.89
N ASN A 31 -11.24 -0.16 39.62
CA ASN A 31 -12.21 0.81 39.11
C ASN A 31 -12.32 0.91 37.59
N THR A 32 -13.22 0.09 37.03
CA THR A 32 -14.46 0.62 36.46
C THR A 32 -15.50 -0.49 36.34
N VAL A 33 -16.55 -0.36 37.14
CA VAL A 33 -17.81 -1.10 37.02
C VAL A 33 -18.50 -0.59 35.76
N PHE A 34 -18.81 -1.47 34.80
CA PHE A 34 -19.70 -1.12 33.70
C PHE A 34 -21.15 -1.21 34.20
N GLU A 35 -21.81 -0.07 34.34
CA GLU A 35 -23.26 0.00 34.52
C GLU A 35 -23.95 -0.31 33.19
N THR A 36 -24.73 -1.39 33.16
CA THR A 36 -25.66 -1.69 32.07
C THR A 36 -27.03 -1.10 32.38
N SER A 37 -27.29 0.14 31.96
CA SER A 37 -28.65 0.69 31.98
C SER A 37 -29.27 0.62 30.57
N ASN A 38 -30.26 -0.25 30.40
CA ASN A 38 -31.10 -0.29 29.21
C ASN A 38 -32.06 0.91 29.21
N THR A 39 -32.01 1.74 28.16
CA THR A 39 -32.94 2.87 27.91
C THR A 39 -34.20 2.42 27.20
N PHE A 40 -34.94 1.48 27.78
CA PHE A 40 -36.30 1.16 27.33
C PHE A 40 -37.29 1.34 28.49
N SER A 41 -38.21 2.29 28.33
CA SER A 41 -39.37 2.46 29.20
C SER A 41 -40.49 1.50 28.77
N TYR A 42 -41.00 0.70 29.71
CA TYR A 42 -42.19 -0.12 29.52
C TYR A 42 -43.41 0.76 29.19
N LEU A 43 -44.14 0.43 28.12
CA LEU A 43 -45.46 0.99 27.86
C LEU A 43 -46.45 0.43 28.89
N SER A 44 -46.84 1.26 29.85
CA SER A 44 -47.93 0.98 30.79
C SER A 44 -49.26 0.86 30.03
N GLN A 45 -49.93 -0.29 30.15
CA GLN A 45 -51.34 -0.42 29.83
C GLN A 45 -52.16 0.39 30.83
N SER A 46 -52.89 1.41 30.37
CA SER A 46 -54.00 1.99 31.13
C SER A 46 -55.26 1.97 30.26
N THR A 47 -56.16 1.09 30.66
CA THR A 47 -57.58 1.04 30.31
C THR A 47 -58.32 2.30 30.78
N GLY A 48 -59.16 2.88 29.93
CA GLY A 48 -60.11 3.93 30.34
C GLY A 48 -60.73 4.64 29.14
N ALA A 49 -61.99 4.32 28.87
CA ALA A 49 -62.79 4.89 27.79
C ALA A 49 -63.29 6.31 28.11
N SER A 50 -63.27 7.19 27.11
CA SER A 50 -64.30 8.21 26.89
C SER A 50 -64.17 8.79 25.48
N GLU A 51 -65.28 8.73 24.75
CA GLU A 51 -65.50 9.25 23.40
C GLU A 51 -65.27 10.77 23.34
N ALA A 52 -64.47 11.23 22.38
CA ALA A 52 -64.48 12.61 21.90
C ALA A 52 -63.91 12.68 20.47
N ASP A 53 -64.80 13.01 19.53
CA ASP A 53 -64.62 13.62 18.20
C ASP A 53 -63.34 13.33 17.40
N ILE A 54 -63.51 12.46 16.40
CA ILE A 54 -62.55 12.23 15.32
C ILE A 54 -62.59 13.42 14.36
N SER A 55 -61.74 14.43 14.59
CA SER A 55 -61.39 15.39 13.54
C SER A 55 -60.38 14.74 12.59
N PHE A 56 -60.78 14.50 11.33
CA PHE A 56 -59.86 14.08 10.27
C PHE A 56 -58.94 15.26 9.90
N ASN A 57 -57.85 15.43 10.64
CA ASN A 57 -56.75 16.28 10.20
C ASN A 57 -56.05 15.60 9.02
N HIS A 58 -55.95 16.33 7.90
CA HIS A 58 -55.12 15.97 6.76
C HIS A 58 -53.69 15.64 7.23
N PRO A 59 -53.04 14.60 6.69
CA PRO A 59 -51.67 14.27 7.08
C PRO A 59 -50.75 15.44 6.72
N ASN A 60 -50.19 16.07 7.73
CA ASN A 60 -49.11 17.03 7.58
C ASN A 60 -47.90 16.31 6.98
N ALA A 61 -47.57 16.68 5.75
CA ALA A 61 -46.30 16.42 5.06
C ALA A 61 -45.76 14.97 5.16
N THR A 62 -45.89 14.24 4.05
CA THR A 62 -45.02 13.09 3.77
C THR A 62 -43.57 13.50 3.98
N SER A 63 -42.95 12.98 5.03
CA SER A 63 -41.51 13.09 5.23
C SER A 63 -40.88 12.24 4.14
N SER A 64 -40.43 12.87 3.06
CA SER A 64 -39.51 12.23 2.12
C SER A 64 -38.38 11.62 2.93
N PRO A 65 -38.00 10.34 2.71
CA PRO A 65 -36.93 9.72 3.45
C PRO A 65 -35.70 10.62 3.30
N THR A 66 -35.24 11.16 4.43
CA THR A 66 -34.01 11.93 4.48
C THR A 66 -32.96 10.94 4.01
N LYS A 67 -32.36 11.21 2.85
CA LYS A 67 -31.26 10.43 2.31
C LYS A 67 -30.20 10.45 3.41
N VAL A 68 -30.06 9.36 4.15
CA VAL A 68 -28.97 9.20 5.09
C VAL A 68 -27.74 9.23 4.22
N GLU A 69 -27.08 10.38 4.17
CA GLU A 69 -25.73 10.47 3.65
C GLU A 69 -24.89 9.61 4.58
N HIS A 70 -24.71 8.34 4.20
CA HIS A 70 -23.56 7.60 4.64
C HIS A 70 -22.36 8.41 4.17
N LYS A 71 -21.83 9.27 5.06
CA LYS A 71 -20.48 9.78 4.91
C LYS A 71 -19.62 8.53 4.77
N ARG A 72 -19.21 8.23 3.55
CA ARG A 72 -18.18 7.23 3.33
C ARG A 72 -16.98 7.76 4.10
N ASN A 73 -16.53 7.00 5.09
CA ASN A 73 -15.22 7.25 5.67
C ASN A 73 -14.21 6.86 4.59
N ASP A 74 -14.01 7.74 3.62
CA ASP A 74 -13.06 7.58 2.51
C ASP A 74 -11.66 7.76 3.08
N LEU A 75 -11.20 6.75 3.83
CA LEU A 75 -9.81 6.64 4.23
C LEU A 75 -8.96 6.51 2.96
N PRO A 76 -7.88 7.28 2.83
CA PRO A 76 -7.02 7.19 1.66
C PRO A 76 -6.38 5.80 1.59
N LEU A 77 -6.30 5.26 0.37
CA LEU A 77 -5.58 4.03 0.09
C LEU A 77 -4.09 4.25 0.35
N ARG A 78 -3.47 3.42 1.19
CA ARG A 78 -2.04 3.55 1.53
C ARG A 78 -1.20 2.52 0.81
N ILE A 79 -0.12 2.99 0.21
CA ILE A 79 0.83 2.18 -0.54
C ILE A 79 2.21 2.20 0.14
N LEU A 80 2.86 1.04 0.18
CA LEU A 80 4.23 0.88 0.60
C LEU A 80 5.04 0.30 -0.56
N VAL A 81 6.11 0.98 -0.97
CA VAL A 81 7.09 0.43 -1.93
C VAL A 81 8.31 0.00 -1.14
N ILE A 82 8.74 -1.26 -1.27
CA ILE A 82 9.82 -1.81 -0.46
C ILE A 82 10.69 -2.80 -1.24
N ASN A 83 12.01 -2.63 -1.10
CA ASN A 83 12.99 -3.62 -1.50
C ASN A 83 13.44 -4.40 -0.26
N CYS A 84 13.09 -5.69 -0.17
CA CYS A 84 13.27 -6.47 1.06
C CYS A 84 14.68 -7.03 1.26
N GLN A 85 15.46 -7.18 0.18
CA GLN A 85 16.77 -7.84 0.18
C GLN A 85 16.77 -9.14 1.01
N SER A 86 15.96 -10.13 0.61
CA SER A 86 15.66 -11.38 1.33
C SER A 86 14.64 -11.25 2.45
N ILE A 87 13.40 -11.70 2.22
CA ILE A 87 12.40 -11.84 3.30
C ILE A 87 12.63 -13.12 4.11
N LYS A 88 13.24 -14.14 3.50
CA LYS A 88 13.50 -15.46 4.14
C LYS A 88 14.48 -15.40 5.31
N THR A 89 15.20 -14.30 5.47
CA THR A 89 16.14 -14.12 6.59
C THR A 89 15.36 -14.09 7.91
N PRO A 90 15.78 -14.84 8.95
CA PRO A 90 15.06 -14.86 10.23
C PRO A 90 14.81 -13.45 10.77
N GLY A 91 13.57 -13.17 11.17
CA GLY A 91 13.15 -11.87 11.72
C GLY A 91 12.61 -10.87 10.69
N LYS A 92 13.06 -10.93 9.42
CA LYS A 92 12.64 -9.95 8.40
C LYS A 92 11.16 -10.04 8.01
N ASN A 93 10.55 -11.22 8.11
CA ASN A 93 9.10 -11.37 7.92
C ASN A 93 8.31 -10.64 9.02
N ALA A 94 8.77 -10.70 10.28
CA ALA A 94 8.16 -9.96 11.38
C ALA A 94 8.39 -8.44 11.23
N GLU A 95 9.58 -8.02 10.80
CA GLU A 95 9.86 -6.62 10.47
C GLU A 95 8.94 -6.11 9.34
N LEU A 96 8.77 -6.88 8.26
CA LEU A 96 7.84 -6.54 7.19
C LEU A 96 6.41 -6.39 7.73
N ALA A 97 5.94 -7.33 8.56
CA ALA A 97 4.62 -7.24 9.19
C ALA A 97 4.48 -5.97 10.05
N ASN A 98 5.49 -5.64 10.85
CA ASN A 98 5.51 -4.43 11.68
C ASN A 98 5.48 -3.15 10.82
N VAL A 99 6.20 -3.11 9.70
CA VAL A 99 6.17 -1.96 8.79
C VAL A 99 4.80 -1.83 8.13
N ILE A 100 4.20 -2.93 7.69
CA ILE A 100 2.84 -2.93 7.13
C ILE A 100 1.83 -2.42 8.17
N GLU A 101 1.91 -2.89 9.41
CA GLU A 101 1.01 -2.47 10.48
C GLU A 101 1.23 -1.00 10.88
N SER A 102 2.47 -0.55 11.06
CA SER A 102 2.77 0.82 11.48
C SER A 102 2.46 1.87 10.42
N THR A 103 2.72 1.57 9.15
CA THR A 103 2.31 2.41 8.01
C THR A 103 0.82 2.25 7.68
N GLN A 104 0.20 1.19 8.20
CA GLN A 104 -1.15 0.77 7.91
C GLN A 104 -1.39 0.62 6.39
N ALA A 105 -0.39 0.08 5.69
CA ALA A 105 -0.42 -0.09 4.25
C ALA A 105 -1.57 -1.00 3.82
N ASP A 106 -2.27 -0.63 2.76
CA ASP A 106 -3.30 -1.44 2.12
C ASP A 106 -2.73 -2.23 0.94
N ILE A 107 -1.69 -1.70 0.32
CA ILE A 107 -0.97 -2.29 -0.81
C ILE A 107 0.53 -2.22 -0.52
N VAL A 108 1.24 -3.33 -0.75
CA VAL A 108 2.71 -3.33 -0.75
C VAL A 108 3.20 -3.75 -2.12
N ILE A 109 4.03 -2.90 -2.72
CA ILE A 109 4.81 -3.18 -3.92
C ILE A 109 6.21 -3.60 -3.48
N GLY A 110 6.52 -4.88 -3.66
CA GLY A 110 7.72 -5.48 -3.11
C GLY A 110 8.68 -6.04 -4.15
N THR A 111 9.98 -5.85 -3.93
CA THR A 111 11.06 -6.43 -4.73
C THR A 111 12.07 -7.17 -3.85
N GLU A 112 12.91 -8.02 -4.49
CA GLU A 112 13.98 -8.77 -3.82
C GLU A 112 13.47 -9.65 -2.66
N SER A 113 12.35 -10.36 -2.86
CA SER A 113 11.77 -11.25 -1.85
C SER A 113 12.68 -12.42 -1.48
N TRP A 114 13.43 -12.92 -2.48
CA TRP A 114 14.28 -14.11 -2.45
C TRP A 114 13.55 -15.39 -2.03
N LEU A 115 12.22 -15.37 -2.14
CA LEU A 115 11.38 -16.52 -1.90
C LEU A 115 11.52 -17.52 -3.05
N LYS A 116 11.12 -18.76 -2.77
CA LYS A 116 11.07 -19.86 -3.73
C LYS A 116 9.64 -20.39 -3.78
N PRO A 117 9.22 -21.03 -4.89
CA PRO A 117 7.87 -21.58 -5.02
C PRO A 117 7.48 -22.55 -3.90
N ALA A 118 8.47 -23.22 -3.28
CA ALA A 118 8.26 -24.13 -2.16
C ALA A 118 7.78 -23.44 -0.86
N ILE A 119 8.06 -22.15 -0.66
CA ILE A 119 7.67 -21.39 0.54
C ILE A 119 6.28 -20.83 0.33
N LYS A 120 5.28 -21.19 1.13
CA LYS A 120 3.92 -20.67 0.92
C LYS A 120 3.82 -19.20 1.28
N SER A 121 3.00 -18.43 0.57
CA SER A 121 2.80 -17.01 0.87
C SER A 121 2.33 -16.75 2.30
N LEU A 122 1.48 -17.63 2.85
CA LEU A 122 0.98 -17.53 4.23
C LEU A 122 2.05 -17.77 5.31
N GLU A 123 3.21 -18.31 4.96
CA GLU A 123 4.34 -18.44 5.89
C GLU A 123 5.09 -17.12 6.09
N VAL A 124 4.89 -16.17 5.16
CA VAL A 124 5.73 -14.97 5.04
C VAL A 124 4.91 -13.70 5.18
N PHE A 125 3.75 -13.63 4.54
CA PHE A 125 2.91 -12.44 4.46
C PHE A 125 1.71 -12.54 5.41
N PRO A 126 1.19 -11.40 5.91
CA PRO A 126 0.02 -11.39 6.78
C PRO A 126 -1.19 -12.05 6.10
N SER A 127 -1.98 -12.81 6.87
CA SER A 127 -3.09 -13.61 6.34
C SER A 127 -4.29 -12.79 5.84
N ASN A 128 -4.35 -11.50 6.16
CA ASN A 128 -5.40 -10.57 5.73
C ASN A 128 -5.03 -9.83 4.42
N PHE A 129 -4.05 -10.36 3.68
CA PHE A 129 -3.64 -9.87 2.38
C PHE A 129 -3.64 -11.00 1.37
N LYS A 130 -4.12 -10.68 0.17
CA LYS A 130 -3.93 -11.50 -1.02
C LYS A 130 -2.57 -11.23 -1.63
N CYS A 131 -1.84 -12.31 -1.91
CA CYS A 131 -0.48 -12.26 -2.45
C CYS A 131 -0.44 -12.65 -3.92
N TYR A 132 0.19 -11.79 -4.73
CA TYR A 132 0.60 -12.06 -6.11
C TYR A 132 2.11 -11.96 -6.17
N ARG A 133 2.80 -13.01 -6.60
CA ARG A 133 4.27 -12.99 -6.59
C ARG A 133 4.86 -13.81 -7.72
N LYS A 134 6.08 -13.44 -8.08
CA LYS A 134 6.95 -14.18 -8.98
C LYS A 134 8.27 -14.42 -8.29
N ASP A 135 8.54 -15.69 -8.05
CA ASP A 135 9.78 -16.13 -7.43
C ASP A 135 10.83 -16.39 -8.50
N ARG A 136 12.11 -16.19 -8.17
CA ARG A 136 13.21 -16.55 -9.05
C ARG A 136 13.70 -17.94 -8.70
N GLU A 137 13.58 -18.91 -9.60
CA GLU A 137 14.01 -20.29 -9.31
C GLU A 137 15.52 -20.48 -9.50
N SER A 138 16.07 -19.97 -10.59
CA SER A 138 17.41 -20.31 -11.11
C SER A 138 18.60 -19.93 -10.23
N ARG A 139 18.50 -18.88 -9.40
CA ARG A 139 19.57 -18.49 -8.45
C ARG A 139 18.99 -17.84 -7.19
N GLU A 140 19.84 -17.60 -6.20
CA GLU A 140 19.49 -16.72 -5.08
C GLU A 140 19.39 -15.26 -5.54
N GLY A 141 18.54 -14.49 -4.86
CA GLY A 141 18.29 -13.10 -5.21
C GLY A 141 17.16 -12.87 -6.22
N GLY A 142 16.49 -11.74 -6.10
CA GLY A 142 15.37 -11.33 -6.94
C GLY A 142 14.00 -11.77 -6.41
N GLY A 143 13.04 -11.80 -7.33
CA GLY A 143 11.63 -12.01 -7.03
C GLY A 143 10.90 -10.69 -6.79
N VAL A 144 9.65 -10.65 -7.22
CA VAL A 144 8.74 -9.50 -7.05
C VAL A 144 7.43 -9.98 -6.47
N PHE A 145 6.78 -9.11 -5.70
CA PHE A 145 5.47 -9.40 -5.14
C PHE A 145 4.61 -8.15 -5.02
N LEU A 146 3.32 -8.39 -5.01
CA LEU A 146 2.27 -7.48 -4.60
C LEU A 146 1.49 -8.19 -3.49
N ILE A 147 1.31 -7.52 -2.36
CA ILE A 147 0.30 -7.94 -1.38
C ILE A 147 -0.74 -6.84 -1.27
N ILE A 148 -2.01 -7.23 -1.37
CA ILE A 148 -3.15 -6.32 -1.37
C ILE A 148 -4.11 -6.77 -0.28
N SER A 149 -4.50 -5.85 0.59
CA SER A 149 -5.44 -6.08 1.69
C SER A 149 -6.72 -6.72 1.16
N ASP A 150 -7.19 -7.78 1.83
CA ASP A 150 -8.39 -8.55 1.42
C ASP A 150 -9.69 -7.71 1.47
N LYS A 151 -9.62 -6.49 2.00
CA LYS A 151 -10.70 -5.49 1.91
C LYS A 151 -11.00 -5.07 0.48
N TYR A 152 -10.05 -5.26 -0.44
CA TYR A 152 -10.16 -4.85 -1.83
C TYR A 152 -10.30 -6.06 -2.76
N GLU A 153 -11.26 -6.01 -3.67
CA GLU A 153 -11.37 -7.00 -4.72
C GLU A 153 -10.21 -6.80 -5.71
N SER A 154 -9.28 -7.75 -5.70
CA SER A 154 -8.11 -7.75 -6.57
C SER A 154 -7.97 -9.04 -7.38
N GLU A 155 -7.39 -8.93 -8.56
CA GLU A 155 -7.07 -10.07 -9.44
C GLU A 155 -5.80 -9.81 -10.25
N GLU A 156 -5.14 -10.87 -10.72
CA GLU A 156 -4.10 -10.77 -11.76
C GLU A 156 -4.80 -10.72 -13.12
N PRO A 157 -4.69 -9.63 -13.90
CA PRO A 157 -5.39 -9.51 -15.17
C PRO A 157 -4.83 -10.48 -16.21
N GLU A 158 -5.69 -11.24 -16.89
CA GLU A 158 -5.27 -12.24 -17.89
C GLU A 158 -4.36 -11.66 -18.97
N GLN A 159 -4.68 -10.46 -19.47
CA GLN A 159 -3.88 -9.79 -20.50
C GLN A 159 -2.50 -9.31 -20.01
N LEU A 160 -2.31 -9.25 -18.69
CA LEU A 160 -1.07 -8.86 -18.04
C LEU A 160 -0.37 -10.04 -17.35
N LYS A 161 -0.88 -11.27 -17.50
CA LYS A 161 -0.14 -12.45 -17.09
C LYS A 161 1.15 -12.50 -17.89
N VAL A 162 2.24 -12.60 -17.15
CA VAL A 162 3.57 -12.48 -17.72
C VAL A 162 4.17 -13.88 -17.79
N ASP A 163 4.23 -14.43 -19.01
CA ASP A 163 4.62 -15.84 -19.26
C ASP A 163 6.11 -16.15 -19.07
N GLN A 164 6.95 -15.13 -18.88
CA GLN A 164 8.40 -15.29 -18.82
C GLN A 164 9.00 -14.82 -17.48
N GLU A 165 10.27 -15.17 -17.26
CA GLU A 165 11.17 -14.74 -16.17
C GLU A 165 11.31 -13.22 -15.99
N CYS A 166 10.46 -12.43 -16.65
CA CYS A 166 10.34 -11.02 -16.41
C CYS A 166 9.92 -10.80 -14.95
N LYS A 167 10.74 -10.03 -14.27
CA LYS A 167 10.61 -9.62 -12.86
C LYS A 167 9.58 -8.50 -12.74
N LEU A 168 8.42 -8.74 -13.34
CA LEU A 168 7.27 -7.85 -13.44
C LEU A 168 6.02 -8.62 -13.05
N MET A 169 5.28 -8.07 -12.09
CA MET A 169 4.03 -8.62 -11.58
C MET A 169 2.96 -7.53 -11.63
N TRP A 170 1.77 -7.89 -12.11
CA TRP A 170 0.63 -6.99 -12.19
C TRP A 170 -0.54 -7.50 -11.36
N ALA A 171 -1.22 -6.59 -10.69
CA ALA A 171 -2.53 -6.84 -10.11
C ALA A 171 -3.46 -5.70 -10.50
N LYS A 172 -4.76 -5.96 -10.50
CA LYS A 172 -5.81 -4.97 -10.71
C LYS A 172 -6.74 -4.97 -9.51
N ILE A 173 -7.01 -3.79 -8.97
CA ILE A 173 -8.01 -3.56 -7.93
C ILE A 173 -9.25 -2.94 -8.58
N LYS A 174 -10.41 -3.55 -8.32
CA LYS A 174 -11.70 -2.96 -8.69
C LYS A 174 -12.10 -1.96 -7.62
N VAL A 175 -12.28 -0.71 -8.01
CA VAL A 175 -12.68 0.36 -7.09
C VAL A 175 -14.14 0.69 -7.34
N GLN A 176 -15.01 0.45 -6.36
CA GLN A 176 -16.44 0.66 -6.53
C GLN A 176 -16.77 2.14 -6.79
N GLY A 177 -17.35 2.43 -7.95
CA GLY A 177 -17.70 3.79 -8.35
C GLY A 177 -16.51 4.63 -8.83
N SER A 178 -15.35 4.01 -9.04
CA SER A 178 -14.19 4.61 -9.71
C SER A 178 -13.70 3.71 -10.85
N LYS A 179 -12.67 4.15 -11.56
CA LYS A 179 -11.98 3.34 -12.56
C LYS A 179 -11.05 2.34 -11.87
N ASP A 180 -10.81 1.23 -12.55
CA ASP A 180 -9.90 0.20 -12.06
C ASP A 180 -8.48 0.76 -11.83
N LEU A 181 -7.83 0.30 -10.77
CA LEU A 181 -6.45 0.62 -10.44
C LEU A 181 -5.56 -0.57 -10.79
N TYR A 182 -4.60 -0.37 -11.69
CA TYR A 182 -3.57 -1.35 -12.04
C TYR A 182 -2.32 -1.05 -11.22
N ILE A 183 -1.74 -2.09 -10.64
CA ILE A 183 -0.56 -2.01 -9.78
C ILE A 183 0.51 -2.93 -10.32
N GLY A 184 1.69 -2.39 -10.57
CA GLY A 184 2.85 -3.13 -11.04
C GLY A 184 3.96 -3.16 -10.00
N SER A 185 4.57 -4.33 -9.80
CA SER A 185 5.88 -4.47 -9.14
C SER A 185 6.92 -4.86 -10.16
N LEU A 186 7.95 -4.03 -10.32
CA LEU A 186 9.06 -4.25 -11.25
C LEU A 186 10.39 -4.32 -10.50
N TYR A 187 11.22 -5.30 -10.85
CA TYR A 187 12.60 -5.36 -10.43
C TYR A 187 13.53 -5.57 -11.62
N ARG A 188 14.31 -4.55 -11.98
CA ARG A 188 15.38 -4.68 -12.96
C ARG A 188 16.68 -4.99 -12.23
N PRO A 189 17.36 -6.13 -12.51
CA PRO A 189 18.66 -6.38 -11.91
C PRO A 189 19.71 -5.37 -12.42
N PRO A 190 20.71 -5.02 -11.60
CA PRO A 190 21.72 -4.04 -11.98
C PRO A 190 22.60 -4.50 -13.16
N ASP A 191 22.80 -5.82 -13.29
CA ASP A 191 23.52 -6.48 -14.38
C ASP A 191 22.64 -6.78 -15.60
N GLU A 192 21.42 -6.24 -15.69
CA GLU A 192 20.53 -6.47 -16.85
C GLU A 192 21.12 -5.85 -18.12
N THR A 193 21.50 -6.71 -19.06
CA THR A 193 22.02 -6.32 -20.38
C THR A 193 21.04 -6.56 -21.51
N ASN A 194 19.91 -7.24 -21.28
CA ASN A 194 18.92 -7.47 -22.33
C ASN A 194 18.24 -6.13 -22.71
N PRO A 195 18.46 -5.63 -23.95
CA PRO A 195 17.86 -4.37 -24.39
C PRO A 195 16.32 -4.43 -24.43
N GLN A 196 15.75 -5.63 -24.55
CA GLN A 196 14.30 -5.84 -24.66
C GLN A 196 13.59 -5.80 -23.29
N TYR A 197 14.32 -5.71 -22.17
CA TYR A 197 13.70 -5.74 -20.84
C TYR A 197 12.64 -4.63 -20.68
N LEU A 198 12.94 -3.41 -21.12
CA LEU A 198 12.02 -2.29 -21.06
C LEU A 198 11.00 -2.28 -22.20
N GLU A 199 11.31 -2.87 -23.35
CA GLU A 199 10.33 -3.07 -24.45
C GLU A 199 9.19 -4.00 -23.98
N ILE A 200 9.52 -5.02 -23.18
CA ILE A 200 8.52 -5.89 -22.54
C ILE A 200 7.62 -5.07 -21.61
N LEU A 201 8.21 -4.21 -20.76
CA LEU A 201 7.43 -3.30 -19.89
C LEU A 201 6.48 -2.42 -20.72
N GLU A 202 6.99 -1.77 -21.78
CA GLU A 202 6.21 -0.93 -22.66
C GLU A 202 5.03 -1.69 -23.29
N SER A 203 5.27 -2.93 -23.74
CA SER A 203 4.23 -3.79 -24.31
C SER A 203 3.11 -4.12 -23.30
N TYR A 204 3.42 -4.20 -22.00
CA TYR A 204 2.42 -4.41 -20.95
C TYR A 204 1.68 -3.12 -20.61
N LEU A 205 2.38 -1.99 -20.54
CA LEU A 205 1.77 -0.68 -20.33
C LEU A 205 0.73 -0.38 -21.42
N ALA A 206 1.03 -0.71 -22.68
CA ALA A 206 0.11 -0.54 -23.81
C ALA A 206 -1.19 -1.36 -23.70
N LYS A 207 -1.21 -2.44 -22.89
CA LYS A 207 -2.40 -3.27 -22.65
C LYS A 207 -3.30 -2.72 -21.53
N ILE A 208 -2.82 -1.73 -20.76
CA ILE A 208 -3.58 -1.11 -19.68
C ILE A 208 -4.49 -0.03 -20.28
N PRO A 209 -5.81 -0.04 -20.00
CA PRO A 209 -6.75 0.88 -20.62
C PRO A 209 -6.73 2.28 -19.97
N THR A 210 -5.55 2.91 -19.87
CA THR A 210 -5.35 4.26 -19.33
C THR A 210 -6.13 5.31 -20.12
N ASN A 211 -6.22 5.14 -21.44
CA ASN A 211 -7.07 5.94 -22.32
C ASN A 211 -8.58 5.85 -22.02
N LYS A 212 -9.03 4.83 -21.28
CA LYS A 212 -10.42 4.68 -20.78
C LYS A 212 -10.57 5.14 -19.33
N GLY A 213 -9.53 5.76 -18.78
CA GLY A 213 -9.47 6.33 -17.44
C GLY A 213 -8.94 5.39 -16.37
N ALA A 214 -8.39 4.22 -16.71
CA ALA A 214 -7.78 3.35 -15.69
C ALA A 214 -6.62 4.06 -15.00
N HIS A 215 -6.51 3.86 -13.69
CA HIS A 215 -5.38 4.32 -12.90
C HIS A 215 -4.27 3.30 -12.93
N LEU A 216 -3.03 3.75 -12.88
CA LEU A 216 -1.85 2.92 -12.95
C LEU A 216 -0.84 3.39 -11.92
N TRP A 217 -0.40 2.49 -11.03
CA TRP A 217 0.77 2.65 -10.18
C TRP A 217 1.79 1.58 -10.51
N LEU A 218 3.03 1.97 -10.82
CA LEU A 218 4.12 1.04 -11.10
C LEU A 218 5.29 1.38 -10.19
N GLY A 219 5.62 0.47 -9.27
CA GLY A 219 6.71 0.67 -8.33
C GLY A 219 7.72 -0.45 -8.32
N GLY A 220 8.85 -0.19 -7.69
CA GLY A 220 9.90 -1.18 -7.44
C GLY A 220 11.29 -0.64 -7.74
N ASP A 221 12.27 -1.54 -7.87
CA ASP A 221 13.68 -1.20 -8.02
C ASP A 221 14.13 -1.35 -9.48
N PHE A 222 14.43 -0.21 -10.11
CA PHE A 222 14.81 -0.15 -11.52
C PHE A 222 16.32 -0.25 -11.73
N ASN A 223 17.15 -0.11 -10.67
CA ASN A 223 18.62 -0.11 -10.75
C ASN A 223 19.19 0.72 -11.93
N LEU A 224 18.65 1.92 -12.16
CA LEU A 224 19.13 2.87 -13.18
C LEU A 224 19.67 4.16 -12.52
N PRO A 225 20.85 4.11 -11.87
CA PRO A 225 21.43 5.27 -11.16
C PRO A 225 21.81 6.44 -12.08
N GLY A 226 21.88 6.17 -13.39
CA GLY A 226 22.27 7.11 -14.43
C GLY A 226 21.21 8.14 -14.80
N ILE A 227 19.98 8.02 -14.28
CA ILE A 227 18.92 9.01 -14.48
C ILE A 227 19.01 10.07 -13.37
N ASP A 228 18.97 11.32 -13.76
CA ASP A 228 18.61 12.43 -12.89
C ASP A 228 17.10 12.65 -12.97
N TRP A 229 16.38 12.34 -11.89
CA TRP A 229 14.92 12.44 -11.85
C TRP A 229 14.42 13.85 -11.59
N ILE A 230 15.29 14.78 -11.17
CA ILE A 230 14.92 16.18 -11.00
C ILE A 230 14.96 16.87 -12.36
N ASP A 231 16.03 16.67 -13.12
CA ASP A 231 16.22 17.27 -14.44
C ASP A 231 15.65 16.41 -15.59
N GLU A 232 15.12 15.22 -15.27
CA GLU A 232 14.70 14.19 -16.24
C GLU A 232 15.73 13.92 -17.34
N SER A 233 17.00 13.81 -16.94
CA SER A 233 18.13 13.73 -17.86
C SER A 233 19.04 12.54 -17.55
N ILE A 234 19.94 12.21 -18.49
CA ILE A 234 20.92 11.14 -18.31
C ILE A 234 22.24 11.76 -17.85
N LYS A 235 22.77 11.29 -16.72
CA LYS A 235 24.03 11.77 -16.17
C LYS A 235 25.20 11.52 -17.14
N PRO A 236 26.19 12.42 -17.23
CA PRO A 236 27.30 12.29 -18.17
C PRO A 236 28.12 11.01 -18.02
N ASP A 237 28.26 10.51 -16.78
CA ASP A 237 29.01 9.31 -16.39
C ASP A 237 28.13 8.06 -16.24
N ALA A 238 26.85 8.15 -16.60
CA ALA A 238 25.90 7.06 -16.46
C ALA A 238 26.33 5.78 -17.20
N THR A 239 26.28 4.67 -16.49
CA THR A 239 26.20 3.33 -17.08
C THR A 239 24.80 3.10 -17.65
N HIS A 240 24.65 2.27 -18.69
CA HIS A 240 23.36 1.95 -19.31
C HIS A 240 22.59 3.17 -19.86
N LYS A 241 23.28 4.14 -20.49
CA LYS A 241 22.65 5.36 -21.04
C LYS A 241 21.46 5.08 -21.94
N THR A 242 21.57 4.10 -22.85
CA THR A 242 20.47 3.71 -23.74
C THR A 242 19.24 3.28 -22.95
N THR A 243 19.40 2.40 -21.95
CA THR A 243 18.30 1.93 -21.10
C THR A 243 17.71 3.05 -20.24
N CYS A 244 18.55 3.98 -19.76
CA CYS A 244 18.08 5.17 -19.06
C CYS A 244 17.19 6.03 -19.95
N GLY A 245 17.62 6.28 -21.20
CA GLY A 245 16.85 7.02 -22.19
C GLY A 245 15.54 6.32 -22.56
N GLN A 246 15.57 5.00 -22.76
CA GLN A 246 14.38 4.19 -23.00
C GLN A 246 13.36 4.32 -21.87
N LEU A 247 13.78 4.27 -20.61
CA LEU A 247 12.84 4.45 -19.49
C LEU A 247 12.19 5.83 -19.49
N LEU A 248 12.98 6.90 -19.70
CA LEU A 248 12.45 8.26 -19.78
C LEU A 248 11.46 8.42 -20.94
N GLU A 249 11.73 7.82 -22.09
CA GLU A 249 10.84 7.82 -23.24
C GLU A 249 9.54 7.06 -22.96
N ILE A 250 9.63 5.85 -22.37
CA ILE A 250 8.47 5.05 -21.95
C ILE A 250 7.61 5.83 -20.97
N SER A 251 8.22 6.46 -19.96
CA SER A 251 7.49 7.27 -18.97
C SER A 251 6.73 8.41 -19.66
N LYS A 252 7.35 9.12 -20.61
CA LYS A 252 6.72 10.20 -21.36
C LYS A 252 5.58 9.69 -22.25
N ASN A 253 5.81 8.62 -23.01
CA ASN A 253 4.83 8.03 -23.92
C ASN A 253 3.61 7.46 -23.20
N ALA A 254 3.81 6.89 -22.01
CA ALA A 254 2.73 6.36 -21.19
C ALA A 254 2.12 7.39 -20.23
N SER A 255 2.55 8.67 -20.30
CA SER A 255 2.12 9.75 -19.41
C SER A 255 2.26 9.38 -17.93
N LEU A 256 3.45 8.91 -17.56
CA LEU A 256 3.78 8.47 -16.21
C LEU A 256 4.67 9.50 -15.50
N ASP A 257 4.19 9.97 -14.36
CA ASP A 257 4.94 10.83 -13.45
C ASP A 257 5.67 9.97 -12.42
N GLN A 258 6.99 10.19 -12.27
CA GLN A 258 7.77 9.58 -11.20
C GLN A 258 7.61 10.42 -9.93
N LEU A 259 7.30 9.76 -8.81
CA LEU A 259 6.90 10.41 -7.57
C LEU A 259 8.00 10.46 -6.48
N VAL A 260 9.09 9.71 -6.62
CA VAL A 260 10.13 9.62 -5.57
C VAL A 260 11.23 10.63 -5.83
N THR A 261 11.30 11.66 -4.99
CA THR A 261 12.27 12.77 -5.12
C THR A 261 13.52 12.60 -4.27
N GLU A 262 13.50 11.69 -3.29
CA GLU A 262 14.60 11.50 -2.34
C GLU A 262 15.44 10.26 -2.66
N PRO A 263 16.77 10.28 -2.41
CA PRO A 263 17.63 9.12 -2.62
C PRO A 263 17.19 7.88 -1.84
N THR A 264 16.95 6.78 -2.55
CA THR A 264 16.55 5.49 -1.95
C THR A 264 17.77 4.60 -1.68
N ARG A 265 18.87 4.82 -2.40
CA ARG A 265 20.17 4.22 -2.13
C ARG A 265 21.23 5.29 -1.91
N ILE A 266 21.81 5.26 -0.71
CA ILE A 266 22.92 6.13 -0.29
C ILE A 266 24.09 5.22 0.07
N THR A 267 25.24 5.50 -0.54
CA THR A 267 26.55 4.94 -0.19
C THR A 267 27.43 6.07 0.36
N GLU A 268 28.66 5.75 0.79
CA GLU A 268 29.61 6.76 1.26
C GLU A 268 29.94 7.83 0.21
N THR A 269 29.82 7.49 -1.07
CA THR A 269 30.29 8.31 -2.20
C THR A 269 29.19 8.77 -3.13
N HIS A 270 28.03 8.10 -3.15
CA HIS A 270 26.96 8.38 -4.11
C HIS A 270 25.58 8.26 -3.47
N SER A 271 24.66 9.11 -3.92
CA SER A 271 23.23 9.02 -3.63
C SER A 271 22.45 8.86 -4.93
N SER A 272 21.53 7.90 -4.97
CA SER A 272 20.75 7.58 -6.16
C SER A 272 19.32 7.21 -5.81
N ILE A 273 18.38 7.59 -6.68
CA ILE A 273 16.98 7.18 -6.61
C ILE A 273 16.82 5.98 -7.54
N LEU A 274 16.67 4.79 -6.94
CA LEU A 274 16.59 3.52 -7.67
C LEU A 274 15.24 2.85 -7.51
N ASP A 275 14.64 3.04 -6.34
CA ASP A 275 13.28 2.60 -6.05
C ASP A 275 12.35 3.72 -6.48
N LEU A 276 11.52 3.42 -7.49
CA LEU A 276 10.65 4.40 -8.13
C LEU A 276 9.19 4.06 -7.86
N LEU A 277 8.35 5.08 -7.97
CA LEU A 277 6.90 4.94 -8.03
C LEU A 277 6.41 5.83 -9.17
N PHE A 278 5.88 5.21 -10.22
CA PHE A 278 5.24 5.89 -11.34
C PHE A 278 3.73 5.88 -11.18
N THR A 279 3.07 6.96 -11.61
CA THR A 279 1.62 7.05 -11.71
C THR A 279 1.19 7.72 -13.01
N ASN A 280 0.04 7.36 -13.57
CA ASN A 280 -0.56 8.11 -14.69
C ASN A 280 -1.48 9.26 -14.25
N ASN A 281 -1.55 9.50 -12.95
CA ASN A 281 -2.29 10.60 -12.34
C ASN A 281 -1.67 10.91 -10.97
N ASP A 282 -0.85 11.94 -10.90
CA ASP A 282 -0.17 12.41 -9.69
C ASP A 282 -1.13 13.02 -8.66
N THR A 283 -2.22 13.65 -9.11
CA THR A 283 -3.21 14.32 -8.24
C THR A 283 -3.91 13.38 -7.26
N LEU A 284 -3.87 12.07 -7.52
CA LEU A 284 -4.46 11.03 -6.67
C LEU A 284 -3.51 10.50 -5.58
N VAL A 285 -2.24 10.90 -5.62
CA VAL A 285 -1.21 10.37 -4.71
C VAL A 285 -0.68 11.48 -3.81
N LYS A 286 -0.62 11.19 -2.51
CA LYS A 286 0.06 12.02 -1.52
C LYS A 286 1.22 11.22 -0.95
N LEU A 287 2.44 11.66 -1.23
CA LEU A 287 3.64 11.02 -0.66
C LEU A 287 3.83 11.47 0.78
N ASN A 288 3.82 10.50 1.70
CA ASN A 288 4.41 10.67 3.01
C ASN A 288 5.80 10.04 2.99
N THR A 289 6.85 10.86 2.92
CA THR A 289 8.24 10.40 2.99
C THR A 289 8.66 10.20 4.46
N ASP A 290 7.93 9.35 5.19
CA ASP A 290 8.40 8.85 6.48
C ASP A 290 9.47 7.78 6.22
N ASN A 291 10.71 8.23 6.04
CA ASN A 291 11.86 7.37 5.73
C ASN A 291 12.10 6.40 6.92
N PRO A 292 11.78 5.09 6.83
CA PRO A 292 12.05 4.17 7.91
C PRO A 292 13.55 3.86 7.87
N ARG A 293 14.33 4.63 8.62
CA ARG A 293 15.79 4.46 8.80
C ARG A 293 16.21 3.14 9.48
N HIS A 294 15.35 2.11 9.50
CA HIS A 294 15.51 0.97 10.41
C HIS A 294 15.54 -0.42 9.74
N LEU A 295 15.65 -0.50 8.42
CA LEU A 295 15.90 -1.76 7.72
C LEU A 295 17.28 -1.79 7.07
N ARG A 296 18.34 -1.60 7.86
CA ARG A 296 19.70 -2.01 7.46
C ARG A 296 20.46 -2.52 8.70
N PRO A 297 21.09 -3.71 8.64
CA PRO A 297 22.21 -4.03 9.50
C PRO A 297 23.43 -3.14 9.20
#